data_AF-A0A2V9Z1Z8-F1
#
_entry.id   AF-A0A2V9Z1Z8-F1
#
_cell.length_a   1.000
_cell.length_b   1.000
_cell.length_c   1.000
_cell.angle_alpha   90.00
_cell.angle_beta   90.00
_cell.angle_gamma   90.00
#
_symmetry.space_group_name_H-M   'P 1'
#
loop_
_entity.id
_entity.type
_entity.pdbx_description
1 polymer ?
#
loop_
_entity_poly.entity_id
_entity_poly.type
_entity_poly.pdbx_seq_one_letter_code
_entity_poly.pdbx_strand_id
1 'polypeptide(L)'
;PVPAEISAAPTASGSNLAGAIDVLRRYLLLLDMAISAPMVRDALKESTEHSTAVSLFRYYLFKQNHSDSDRDKTDFISTYLLKHPAPGCGRPAPQPAGHSNEAYSYMFSQKEAQEFQAEIERMLGVSTPELPPEHQQLLREFQYLHQEADEFRHFDQLMDSGILQRVRELKAQFGCSFYNPRVLAPCAVYNVFFGKRFDDLFREAAAQIKAFAAKVQQEGGSIMSRVDGDVTVKHLQDVEEESQILKQEYGHAKEHFHKVSKFKKAVDSRRSGRPSAAVAPAPKPVAPTAAAAAKGVASPGVQSLAESTRVALAINASEENKIRGMVESIRNFVHAADPAAASVVPMRNKTMALTPGELEAFKADYSSEKSFRADFANMLTYLVAIHTRMQHEMEDYKSKRGSAYLWKPHADALAYLMTAADRSLKEAEQVCVVAGQRGLGEKAKALHVTMEKVRAQISAVAQTLQT
;
A
#
# COMPACT_ATOMS: atom_id res chain seq x y z
N PRO A 1 -11.37 33.44 -11.07
CA PRO A 1 -12.36 34.43 -11.56
C PRO A 1 -13.55 33.66 -12.16
N VAL A 2 -14.77 33.92 -11.70
CA VAL A 2 -15.96 33.23 -12.19
C VAL A 2 -16.41 33.90 -13.50
N PRO A 3 -16.66 33.15 -14.59
CA PRO A 3 -17.18 33.70 -15.85
C PRO A 3 -18.41 34.60 -15.65
N ALA A 4 -18.51 35.70 -16.39
CA ALA A 4 -19.58 36.68 -16.22
C ALA A 4 -20.98 36.07 -16.48
N GLU A 5 -21.04 35.09 -17.38
CA GLU A 5 -22.23 34.31 -17.73
C GLU A 5 -22.73 33.46 -16.55
N ILE A 6 -21.82 33.04 -15.67
CA ILE A 6 -22.13 32.26 -14.47
C ILE A 6 -22.65 33.18 -13.35
N SER A 7 -22.07 34.38 -13.22
CA SER A 7 -22.54 35.40 -12.27
C SER A 7 -23.95 35.93 -12.60
N ALA A 8 -24.38 35.83 -13.86
CA ALA A 8 -25.70 36.26 -14.34
C ALA A 8 -26.76 35.14 -14.41
N ALA A 9 -26.37 33.88 -14.15
CA ALA A 9 -27.26 32.72 -14.26
C ALA A 9 -28.50 32.70 -13.33
N PRO A 10 -28.50 33.29 -12.10
CA PRO A 10 -29.67 33.25 -11.21
C PRO A 10 -30.92 33.98 -11.74
N THR A 11 -30.80 34.80 -12.79
CA THR A 11 -31.88 35.66 -13.31
C THR A 11 -32.40 35.25 -14.70
N ALA A 12 -31.93 34.13 -15.25
CA ALA A 12 -32.22 33.72 -16.62
C ALA A 12 -33.54 32.91 -16.77
N SER A 13 -34.47 33.40 -17.60
CA SER A 13 -35.72 32.72 -17.98
C SER A 13 -35.48 31.43 -18.80
N GLY A 14 -36.46 30.50 -18.76
CA GLY A 14 -36.32 29.06 -19.05
C GLY A 14 -35.58 28.58 -20.32
N SER A 15 -35.47 29.37 -21.39
CA SER A 15 -34.66 28.99 -22.57
C SER A 15 -33.16 29.28 -22.39
N ASN A 16 -32.80 30.30 -21.61
CA ASN A 16 -31.40 30.63 -21.28
C ASN A 16 -30.87 29.79 -20.11
N LEU A 17 -31.76 29.15 -19.35
CA LEU A 17 -31.39 28.32 -18.21
C LEU A 17 -30.64 27.04 -18.64
N ALA A 18 -31.09 26.36 -19.69
CA ALA A 18 -30.43 25.15 -20.19
C ALA A 18 -29.00 25.44 -20.69
N GLY A 19 -28.83 26.54 -21.44
CA GLY A 19 -27.51 26.99 -21.89
C GLY A 19 -26.61 27.41 -20.72
N ALA A 20 -27.15 28.12 -19.72
CA ALA A 20 -26.41 28.51 -18.52
C ALA A 20 -25.99 27.28 -17.69
N ILE A 21 -26.85 26.27 -17.56
CA ILE A 21 -26.53 25.00 -16.89
C ILE A 21 -25.41 24.26 -17.62
N ASP A 22 -25.40 24.24 -18.95
CA ASP A 22 -24.33 23.61 -19.71
C ASP A 22 -22.99 24.36 -19.57
N VAL A 23 -23.02 25.69 -19.54
CA VAL A 23 -21.82 26.52 -19.26
C VAL A 23 -21.31 26.26 -17.85
N LEU A 24 -22.19 26.24 -16.85
CA LEU A 24 -21.88 25.89 -15.46
C LEU A 24 -21.25 24.50 -15.35
N ARG A 25 -21.83 23.50 -16.04
CA ARG A 25 -21.33 22.13 -16.06
C ARG A 25 -19.93 22.04 -16.65
N ARG A 26 -19.68 22.71 -17.78
CA ARG A 26 -18.34 22.75 -18.41
C ARG A 26 -17.31 23.45 -17.54
N TYR A 27 -17.69 24.56 -16.91
CA TYR A 27 -16.82 25.27 -16.00
C TYR A 27 -16.48 24.42 -14.76
N LEU A 28 -17.47 23.72 -14.21
CA LEU A 28 -17.27 22.83 -13.08
C LEU A 28 -16.38 21.63 -13.44
N LEU A 29 -16.53 21.04 -14.62
CA LEU A 29 -15.62 20.02 -15.14
C LEU A 29 -14.17 20.53 -15.28
N LEU A 30 -14.00 21.78 -15.74
CA LEU A 30 -12.68 22.41 -15.84
C LEU A 30 -12.03 22.63 -14.46
N LEU A 31 -12.81 23.12 -13.49
CA LEU A 31 -12.33 23.29 -12.12
C LEU A 31 -11.95 21.95 -11.50
N ASP A 32 -12.77 20.92 -11.70
CA ASP A 32 -12.54 19.59 -11.17
C ASP A 32 -11.23 18.97 -11.68
N MET A 33 -10.86 19.21 -12.95
CA MET A 33 -9.56 18.81 -13.50
C MET A 33 -8.37 19.48 -12.81
N ALA A 34 -8.54 20.69 -12.27
CA ALA A 34 -7.49 21.43 -11.58
C ALA A 34 -7.43 21.13 -10.07
N ILE A 35 -8.44 20.45 -9.53
CA ILE A 35 -8.55 20.12 -8.11
C ILE A 35 -8.01 18.71 -7.88
N SER A 36 -7.02 18.56 -7.00
CA SER A 36 -6.52 17.25 -6.57
C SER A 36 -7.32 16.73 -5.37
N ALA A 37 -7.28 15.41 -5.13
CA ALA A 37 -7.94 14.81 -3.98
C ALA A 37 -7.45 15.37 -2.62
N PRO A 38 -6.14 15.63 -2.40
CA PRO A 38 -5.67 16.30 -1.19
C PRO A 38 -6.25 17.72 -1.00
N MET A 39 -6.40 18.50 -2.09
CA MET A 39 -7.03 19.82 -2.01
C MET A 39 -8.49 19.74 -1.54
N VAL A 40 -9.24 18.71 -1.98
CA VAL A 40 -10.61 18.47 -1.49
C VAL A 40 -10.60 18.15 0.00
N ARG A 41 -9.71 17.24 0.44
CA ARG A 41 -9.57 16.88 1.86
C ARG A 41 -9.30 18.12 2.73
N ASP A 42 -8.39 18.98 2.30
CA ASP A 42 -7.97 20.15 3.09
C ASP A 42 -9.01 21.29 3.08
N ALA A 43 -9.83 21.34 2.02
CA ALA A 43 -10.95 22.28 1.93
C ALA A 43 -12.17 21.84 2.77
N LEU A 44 -12.36 20.53 2.99
CA LEU A 44 -13.39 19.98 3.84
C LEU A 44 -13.03 20.17 5.32
N LYS A 45 -13.59 21.19 5.95
CA LYS A 45 -13.36 21.55 7.36
C LYS A 45 -14.66 21.46 8.16
N GLU A 46 -14.58 21.55 9.49
CA GLU A 46 -15.78 21.61 10.35
C GLU A 46 -16.69 22.80 10.00
N SER A 47 -16.14 23.87 9.42
CA SER A 47 -16.89 25.03 8.94
C SER A 47 -17.59 24.82 7.60
N THR A 48 -17.36 23.70 6.90
CA THR A 48 -17.98 23.43 5.61
C THR A 48 -19.46 23.12 5.82
N GLU A 49 -20.32 23.82 5.08
CA GLU A 49 -21.76 23.58 5.15
C GLU A 49 -22.11 22.17 4.65
N HIS A 50 -22.96 21.46 5.40
CA HIS A 50 -23.37 20.10 5.05
C HIS A 50 -23.99 20.03 3.64
N SER A 51 -24.79 21.03 3.24
CA SER A 51 -25.40 21.10 1.91
C SER A 51 -24.35 21.16 0.79
N THR A 52 -23.21 21.83 1.03
CA THR A 52 -22.09 21.93 0.09
C THR A 52 -21.40 20.59 -0.05
N ALA A 53 -21.13 19.90 1.07
CA ALA A 53 -20.52 18.57 1.05
C ALA A 53 -21.42 17.54 0.34
N VAL A 54 -22.74 17.57 0.57
CA VAL A 54 -23.71 16.71 -0.14
C VAL A 54 -23.77 17.05 -1.63
N SER A 55 -23.70 18.32 -2.01
CA SER A 55 -23.71 18.74 -3.41
C SER A 55 -22.46 18.26 -4.16
N LEU A 56 -21.29 18.38 -3.53
CA LEU A 56 -20.03 17.81 -4.05
C LEU A 56 -20.11 16.29 -4.16
N PHE A 57 -20.65 15.63 -3.14
CA PHE A 57 -20.82 14.18 -3.13
C PHE A 57 -21.70 13.69 -4.29
N ARG A 58 -22.87 14.33 -4.48
CA ARG A 58 -23.76 14.06 -5.62
C ARG A 58 -23.07 14.30 -6.96
N TYR A 59 -22.30 15.38 -7.08
CA TYR A 59 -21.56 15.68 -8.31
C TYR A 59 -20.62 14.53 -8.69
N TYR A 60 -19.78 14.04 -7.77
CA TYR A 60 -18.85 12.95 -8.08
C TYR A 60 -19.56 11.61 -8.28
N LEU A 61 -20.64 11.33 -7.56
CA LEU A 61 -21.44 10.11 -7.75
C LEU A 61 -22.08 10.02 -9.13
N PHE A 62 -22.66 11.12 -9.63
CA PHE A 62 -23.37 11.15 -10.91
C PHE A 62 -22.53 11.63 -12.10
N LYS A 63 -21.23 11.83 -11.88
CA LYS A 63 -20.30 12.15 -12.96
C LYS A 63 -20.30 11.02 -13.99
N GLN A 64 -20.44 11.34 -15.27
CA GLN A 64 -20.53 10.31 -16.33
C GLN A 64 -19.22 9.55 -16.54
N ASN A 65 -18.09 10.23 -16.37
CA ASN A 65 -16.76 9.68 -16.56
C ASN A 65 -15.94 9.92 -15.31
N HIS A 66 -15.69 8.85 -14.56
CA HIS A 66 -14.83 8.89 -13.38
C HIS A 66 -13.38 8.67 -13.77
N SER A 67 -12.51 9.54 -13.27
CA SER A 67 -11.07 9.34 -13.22
C SER A 67 -10.67 8.62 -11.93
N ASP A 68 -9.46 8.08 -11.88
CA ASP A 68 -8.91 7.48 -10.66
C ASP A 68 -8.86 8.49 -9.50
N SER A 69 -8.66 9.78 -9.80
CA SER A 69 -8.67 10.85 -8.80
C SER A 69 -10.06 11.09 -8.20
N ASP A 70 -11.13 10.87 -8.97
CA ASP A 70 -12.51 11.06 -8.51
C ASP A 70 -12.89 10.05 -7.42
N ARG A 71 -12.31 8.85 -7.47
CA ARG A 71 -12.48 7.84 -6.41
C ARG A 71 -11.98 8.37 -5.09
N ASP A 72 -10.75 8.90 -5.06
CA ASP A 72 -10.12 9.40 -3.85
C ASP A 72 -10.84 10.66 -3.31
N LYS A 73 -11.28 11.55 -4.21
CA LYS A 73 -12.13 12.71 -3.84
C LYS A 73 -13.45 12.26 -3.19
N THR A 74 -14.11 11.27 -3.78
CA THR A 74 -15.36 10.72 -3.27
C THR A 74 -15.16 10.01 -1.93
N ASP A 75 -14.06 9.28 -1.76
CA ASP A 75 -13.68 8.62 -0.51
C ASP A 75 -13.50 9.65 0.63
N PHE A 76 -12.83 10.77 0.35
CA PHE A 76 -12.70 11.87 1.33
C PHE A 76 -14.03 12.51 1.69
N ILE A 77 -14.87 12.83 0.69
CA ILE A 77 -16.18 13.44 0.93
C ILE A 77 -17.09 12.49 1.70
N SER A 78 -17.12 11.20 1.33
CA SER A 78 -17.88 10.16 2.03
C SER A 78 -17.45 10.04 3.49
N THR A 79 -16.13 9.96 3.73
CA THR A 79 -15.57 9.93 5.09
C THR A 79 -15.90 11.19 5.89
N TYR A 80 -15.89 12.36 5.24
CA TYR A 80 -16.27 13.62 5.87
C TYR A 80 -17.76 13.64 6.27
N LEU A 81 -18.65 13.22 5.37
CA LEU A 81 -20.10 13.16 5.62
C LEU A 81 -20.45 12.16 6.74
N LEU A 82 -19.73 11.03 6.83
CA LEU A 82 -19.89 10.10 7.94
C LEU A 82 -19.58 10.78 9.29
N LYS A 83 -18.48 11.55 9.36
CA LYS A 83 -18.05 12.29 10.56
C LYS A 83 -18.96 13.48 10.90
N HIS A 84 -19.63 14.06 9.91
CA HIS A 84 -20.47 15.26 10.04
C HIS A 84 -21.91 14.95 9.58
N PRO A 85 -22.65 14.12 10.34
CA PRO A 85 -24.00 13.70 9.99
C PRO A 85 -24.96 14.88 9.87
N ALA A 86 -25.97 14.78 8.99
CA ALA A 86 -26.92 15.87 8.81
C ALA A 86 -27.70 16.14 10.11
N PRO A 87 -28.06 17.41 10.41
CA PRO A 87 -28.95 17.73 11.51
C PRO A 87 -30.28 16.97 11.36
N GLY A 88 -30.62 16.13 12.34
CA GLY A 88 -31.85 15.33 12.31
C GLY A 88 -31.79 14.06 11.45
N CYS A 89 -30.61 13.62 11.00
CA CYS A 89 -30.48 12.38 10.20
C CYS A 89 -30.81 11.09 10.97
N GLY A 90 -30.96 11.16 12.30
CA GLY A 90 -31.28 10.03 13.17
C GLY A 90 -30.07 9.19 13.60
N ARG A 91 -28.85 9.46 13.09
CA ARG A 91 -27.62 8.83 13.59
C ARG A 91 -27.29 9.39 14.97
N PRO A 92 -26.89 8.56 15.95
CA PRO A 92 -26.32 9.04 17.19
C PRO A 92 -25.15 9.98 16.91
N ALA A 93 -25.00 11.07 17.68
CA ALA A 93 -23.79 11.87 17.62
C ALA A 93 -22.57 10.95 17.83
N PRO A 94 -21.43 11.20 17.14
CA PRO A 94 -20.22 10.42 17.33
C PRO A 94 -19.92 10.33 18.84
N GLN A 95 -20.09 9.15 19.43
CA GLN A 95 -19.84 9.01 20.87
C GLN A 95 -18.35 9.22 21.10
N PRO A 96 -17.94 10.09 22.05
CA PRO A 96 -16.54 10.16 22.45
C PRO A 96 -16.18 8.77 22.94
N ALA A 97 -15.20 8.16 22.27
CA ALA A 97 -14.86 6.77 22.50
C ALA A 97 -14.50 6.52 23.97
N GLY A 98 -15.45 5.98 24.71
CA GLY A 98 -15.14 5.30 25.97
C GLY A 98 -14.12 4.21 25.67
N HIS A 99 -13.22 3.96 26.60
CA HIS A 99 -12.19 2.92 26.52
C HIS A 99 -12.77 1.49 26.55
N SER A 100 -13.94 1.25 25.96
CA SER A 100 -14.51 -0.06 25.78
C SER A 100 -14.09 -0.62 24.41
N ASN A 101 -13.55 -1.83 24.40
CA ASN A 101 -13.22 -2.60 23.20
C ASN A 101 -14.41 -2.80 22.23
N GLU A 102 -15.63 -2.47 22.64
CA GLU A 102 -16.83 -2.56 21.81
C GLU A 102 -16.85 -1.55 20.65
N ALA A 103 -16.26 -0.35 20.82
CA ALA A 103 -16.19 0.68 19.78
C ALA A 103 -15.32 0.28 18.57
N TYR A 104 -14.51 -0.77 18.72
CA TYR A 104 -13.65 -1.33 17.67
C TYR A 104 -14.14 -2.69 17.14
N SER A 105 -15.31 -3.16 17.60
CA SER A 105 -15.87 -4.42 17.10
C SER A 105 -16.37 -4.26 15.67
N TYR A 106 -16.04 -5.22 14.79
CA TYR A 106 -16.56 -5.26 13.43
C TYR A 106 -18.10 -5.20 13.37
N MET A 107 -18.79 -5.75 14.36
CA MET A 107 -20.27 -5.70 14.44
C MET A 107 -20.78 -4.26 14.60
N PHE A 108 -20.05 -3.41 15.33
CA PHE A 108 -20.38 -2.00 15.48
C PHE A 108 -20.16 -1.26 14.16
N SER A 109 -19.00 -1.46 13.53
CA SER A 109 -18.66 -0.90 12.22
C SER A 109 -19.65 -1.32 11.13
N GLN A 110 -20.15 -2.55 11.16
CA GLN A 110 -21.17 -3.03 10.23
C GLN A 110 -22.51 -2.32 10.43
N LYS A 111 -22.93 -2.10 11.68
CA LYS A 111 -24.15 -1.35 11.99
C LYS A 111 -24.04 0.11 11.55
N GLU A 112 -22.90 0.75 11.84
CA GLU A 112 -22.62 2.12 11.42
C GLU A 112 -22.63 2.25 9.88
N ALA A 113 -22.08 1.26 9.17
CA ALA A 113 -22.12 1.22 7.71
C ALA A 113 -23.56 1.11 7.17
N GLN A 114 -24.44 0.33 7.82
CA GLN A 114 -25.85 0.23 7.42
C GLN A 114 -26.60 1.56 7.63
N GLU A 115 -26.39 2.21 8.77
CA GLU A 115 -26.98 3.52 9.07
C GLU A 115 -26.49 4.60 8.10
N PHE A 116 -25.21 4.57 7.73
CA PHE A 116 -24.65 5.51 6.76
C PHE A 116 -25.06 5.21 5.33
N GLN A 117 -25.21 3.95 4.94
CA GLN A 117 -25.79 3.59 3.65
C GLN A 117 -27.20 4.19 3.51
N ALA A 118 -28.06 4.05 4.51
CA ALA A 118 -29.42 4.61 4.49
C ALA A 118 -29.42 6.15 4.47
N GLU A 119 -28.41 6.80 5.05
CA GLU A 119 -28.23 8.25 4.94
C GLU A 119 -27.82 8.65 3.51
N ILE A 120 -26.85 7.95 2.92
CA ILE A 120 -26.42 8.17 1.53
C ILE A 120 -27.63 8.03 0.60
N GLU A 121 -28.42 6.97 0.73
CA GLU A 121 -29.62 6.76 -0.10
C GLU A 121 -30.63 7.92 0.03
N ARG A 122 -30.86 8.43 1.25
CA ARG A 122 -31.67 9.64 1.48
C ARG A 122 -31.05 10.89 0.85
N MET A 123 -29.72 11.05 0.95
CA MET A 123 -29.01 12.14 0.31
C MET A 123 -29.10 12.07 -1.22
N LEU A 124 -29.20 10.88 -1.82
CA LEU A 124 -29.26 10.75 -3.27
C LEU A 124 -30.69 10.88 -3.82
N GLY A 125 -31.70 10.50 -3.04
CA GLY A 125 -33.11 10.59 -3.45
C GLY A 125 -33.46 9.73 -4.66
N VAL A 126 -32.59 8.78 -5.01
CA VAL A 126 -32.76 7.85 -6.13
C VAL A 126 -32.55 6.41 -5.66
N SER A 127 -33.25 5.49 -6.31
CA SER A 127 -33.04 4.06 -6.08
C SER A 127 -31.66 3.66 -6.58
N THR A 128 -30.91 2.98 -5.73
CA THR A 128 -29.53 2.58 -6.00
C THR A 128 -29.53 1.23 -6.71
N PRO A 129 -28.74 1.04 -7.79
CA PRO A 129 -28.63 -0.27 -8.45
C PRO A 129 -28.09 -1.34 -7.50
N GLU A 130 -28.56 -2.57 -7.69
CA GLU A 130 -28.10 -3.71 -6.88
C GLU A 130 -26.61 -3.97 -7.10
N LEU A 131 -25.89 -4.25 -6.01
CA LEU A 131 -24.46 -4.53 -6.05
C LEU A 131 -24.23 -5.94 -6.64
N PRO A 132 -23.36 -6.11 -7.65
CA PRO A 132 -23.04 -7.43 -8.20
C PRO A 132 -22.57 -8.42 -7.12
N PRO A 133 -22.88 -9.73 -7.24
CA PRO A 133 -22.54 -10.73 -6.22
C PRO A 133 -21.02 -10.83 -5.96
N GLU A 134 -20.20 -10.64 -6.99
CA GLU A 134 -18.73 -10.56 -6.86
C GLU A 134 -18.30 -9.45 -5.90
N HIS A 135 -18.88 -8.26 -6.05
CA HIS A 135 -18.61 -7.11 -5.18
C HIS A 135 -19.21 -7.28 -3.78
N GLN A 136 -20.33 -7.99 -3.64
CA GLN A 136 -20.86 -8.37 -2.32
C GLN A 136 -19.88 -9.29 -1.57
N GLN A 137 -19.18 -10.18 -2.28
CA GLN A 137 -18.15 -11.02 -1.70
C GLN A 137 -16.91 -10.21 -1.32
N LEU A 138 -16.45 -9.30 -2.18
CA LEU A 138 -15.32 -8.39 -1.86
C LEU A 138 -15.58 -7.53 -0.62
N LEU A 139 -16.84 -7.12 -0.37
CA LEU A 139 -17.16 -6.39 0.85
C LEU A 139 -16.87 -7.16 2.14
N ARG A 140 -16.84 -8.49 2.09
CA ARG A 140 -16.47 -9.32 3.25
C ARG A 140 -14.99 -9.19 3.59
N GLU A 141 -14.13 -8.81 2.64
CA GLU A 141 -12.70 -8.61 2.88
C GLU A 141 -12.43 -7.44 3.86
N PHE A 142 -13.33 -6.46 3.92
CA PHE A 142 -13.25 -5.41 4.94
C PHE A 142 -13.35 -5.95 6.36
N GLN A 143 -14.01 -7.09 6.59
CA GLN A 143 -14.03 -7.73 7.90
C GLN A 143 -12.65 -8.17 8.35
N TYR A 144 -11.91 -8.83 7.48
CA TYR A 144 -10.56 -9.32 7.79
C TYR A 144 -9.59 -8.16 7.96
N LEU A 145 -9.67 -7.13 7.10
CA LEU A 145 -8.85 -5.93 7.23
C LEU A 145 -9.13 -5.18 8.53
N HIS A 146 -10.40 -5.12 8.96
CA HIS A 146 -10.77 -4.50 10.22
C HIS A 146 -10.21 -5.26 11.43
N GLN A 147 -10.31 -6.59 11.42
CA GLN A 147 -9.76 -7.43 12.49
C GLN A 147 -8.24 -7.29 12.57
N GLU A 148 -7.54 -7.39 11.42
CA GLU A 148 -6.09 -7.25 11.37
C GLU A 148 -5.62 -5.88 11.87
N ALA A 149 -6.31 -4.81 11.46
CA ALA A 149 -6.01 -3.44 11.92
C ALA A 149 -6.22 -3.26 13.44
N ASP A 150 -7.22 -3.93 14.01
CA ASP A 150 -7.49 -3.90 15.45
C ASP A 150 -6.41 -4.64 16.25
N GLU A 151 -5.91 -5.75 15.71
CA GLU A 151 -4.91 -6.61 16.35
C GLU A 151 -3.52 -5.97 16.47
N PHE A 152 -3.18 -4.96 15.65
CA PHE A 152 -1.87 -4.30 15.71
C PHE A 152 -1.63 -3.66 17.08
N ARG A 153 -0.59 -4.12 17.79
CA ARG A 153 -0.22 -3.59 19.11
C ARG A 153 0.81 -2.47 19.02
N HIS A 154 1.57 -2.43 17.93
CA HIS A 154 2.66 -1.49 17.74
C HIS A 154 2.56 -0.81 16.38
N PHE A 155 2.96 0.46 16.34
CA PHE A 155 2.97 1.26 15.12
C PHE A 155 3.82 0.61 14.01
N ASP A 156 4.92 -0.05 14.36
CA ASP A 156 5.80 -0.75 13.41
C ASP A 156 5.10 -1.89 12.68
N GLN A 157 4.29 -2.67 13.39
CA GLN A 157 3.52 -3.77 12.80
C GLN A 157 2.53 -3.24 11.77
N LEU A 158 1.87 -2.12 12.09
CA LEU A 158 0.95 -1.46 11.16
C LEU A 158 1.70 -1.00 9.90
N MET A 159 2.86 -0.36 10.05
CA MET A 159 3.64 0.15 8.92
C MET A 159 4.22 -0.96 8.03
N ASP A 160 4.69 -2.07 8.62
CA ASP A 160 5.30 -3.19 7.91
C ASP A 160 4.26 -4.13 7.26
N SER A 161 3.02 -4.15 7.77
CA SER A 161 1.96 -5.07 7.30
C SER A 161 1.52 -4.88 5.85
N GLY A 162 1.79 -3.71 5.27
CA GLY A 162 1.26 -3.34 3.95
C GLY A 162 -0.27 -3.18 3.90
N ILE A 163 -0.97 -3.11 5.04
CA ILE A 163 -2.43 -3.03 5.12
C ILE A 163 -3.02 -1.85 4.31
N LEU A 164 -2.33 -0.72 4.28
CA LEU A 164 -2.72 0.46 3.51
C LEU A 164 -2.79 0.19 2.01
N GLN A 165 -1.81 -0.56 1.49
CA GLN A 165 -1.75 -0.90 0.08
C GLN A 165 -2.86 -1.90 -0.25
N ARG A 166 -3.09 -2.90 0.61
CA ARG A 166 -4.19 -3.87 0.45
C ARG A 166 -5.57 -3.20 0.47
N VAL A 167 -5.80 -2.23 1.35
CA VAL A 167 -7.05 -1.46 1.38
C VAL A 167 -7.23 -0.64 0.09
N ARG A 168 -6.17 0.00 -0.41
CA ARG A 168 -6.22 0.74 -1.68
C ARG A 168 -6.51 -0.16 -2.87
N GLU A 169 -5.89 -1.34 -2.91
CA GLU A 169 -6.12 -2.35 -3.94
C GLU A 169 -7.55 -2.89 -3.86
N LEU A 170 -8.06 -3.20 -2.66
CA LEU A 170 -9.44 -3.62 -2.46
C LEU A 170 -10.43 -2.55 -2.95
N LYS A 171 -10.21 -1.28 -2.59
CA LYS A 171 -11.02 -0.15 -3.08
C LYS A 171 -10.98 -0.03 -4.61
N ALA A 172 -9.82 -0.25 -5.23
CA ALA A 172 -9.67 -0.24 -6.68
C ALA A 172 -10.42 -1.40 -7.36
N GLN A 173 -10.48 -2.57 -6.73
CA GLN A 173 -11.17 -3.74 -7.28
C GLN A 173 -12.67 -3.53 -7.45
N PHE A 174 -13.31 -2.60 -6.73
CA PHE A 174 -14.74 -2.31 -6.94
C PHE A 174 -15.03 -1.58 -8.26
N GLY A 175 -14.02 -1.01 -8.93
CA GLY A 175 -14.20 -0.25 -10.17
C GLY A 175 -15.35 0.76 -10.08
N CYS A 176 -16.29 0.73 -11.04
CA CYS A 176 -17.46 1.61 -11.04
C CYS A 176 -18.43 1.35 -9.88
N SER A 177 -18.43 0.16 -9.27
CA SER A 177 -19.28 -0.11 -8.10
C SER A 177 -18.76 0.55 -6.82
N PHE A 178 -17.55 1.14 -6.84
CA PHE A 178 -17.06 1.95 -5.73
C PHE A 178 -18.05 3.05 -5.34
N TYR A 179 -18.73 3.65 -6.33
CA TYR A 179 -19.73 4.72 -6.15
C TYR A 179 -21.09 4.20 -5.65
N ASN A 180 -21.23 2.90 -5.41
CA ASN A 180 -22.46 2.36 -4.82
C ASN A 180 -22.49 2.69 -3.31
N PRO A 181 -23.58 3.23 -2.76
CA PRO A 181 -23.82 3.42 -1.33
C PRO A 181 -23.43 2.21 -0.45
N ARG A 182 -23.70 0.98 -0.91
CA ARG A 182 -23.34 -0.27 -0.19
C ARG A 182 -21.83 -0.48 -0.08
N VAL A 183 -21.03 0.15 -0.94
CA VAL A 183 -19.56 0.11 -0.92
C VAL A 183 -18.98 1.35 -0.23
N LEU A 184 -19.52 2.53 -0.52
CA LEU A 184 -19.07 3.79 0.07
C LEU A 184 -19.19 3.80 1.59
N ALA A 185 -20.27 3.24 2.13
CA ALA A 185 -20.50 3.27 3.58
C ALA A 185 -19.47 2.44 4.37
N PRO A 186 -19.24 1.14 4.05
CA PRO A 186 -18.15 0.37 4.67
C PRO A 186 -16.77 1.01 4.46
N CYS A 187 -16.49 1.58 3.29
CA CYS A 187 -15.22 2.26 3.03
C CYS A 187 -15.01 3.47 3.95
N ALA A 188 -16.04 4.30 4.13
CA ALA A 188 -15.98 5.47 5.00
C ALA A 188 -15.81 5.08 6.46
N VAL A 189 -16.57 4.09 6.94
CA VAL A 189 -16.46 3.57 8.31
C VAL A 189 -15.07 3.03 8.57
N TYR A 190 -14.55 2.21 7.65
CA TYR A 190 -13.18 1.70 7.75
C TYR A 190 -12.16 2.84 7.78
N ASN A 191 -12.31 3.89 6.97
CA ASN A 191 -11.40 5.04 6.99
C ASN A 191 -11.40 5.78 8.33
N VAL A 192 -12.58 5.96 8.94
CA VAL A 192 -12.70 6.59 10.27
C VAL A 192 -12.04 5.72 11.34
N PHE A 193 -12.38 4.43 11.36
CA PHE A 193 -11.80 3.45 12.26
C PHE A 193 -10.27 3.39 12.15
N PHE A 194 -9.77 3.17 10.93
CA PHE A 194 -8.36 3.02 10.66
C PHE A 194 -7.59 4.30 10.95
N GLY A 195 -8.15 5.46 10.58
CA GLY A 195 -7.53 6.76 10.90
C GLY A 195 -7.36 6.96 12.40
N LYS A 196 -8.38 6.63 13.20
CA LYS A 196 -8.29 6.71 14.66
C LYS A 196 -7.27 5.71 15.22
N ARG A 197 -7.28 4.47 14.75
CA ARG A 197 -6.34 3.42 15.18
C ARG A 197 -4.90 3.80 14.84
N PHE A 198 -4.68 4.36 13.66
CA PHE A 198 -3.40 4.90 13.22
C PHE A 198 -2.93 6.02 14.15
N ASP A 199 -3.79 7.00 14.43
CA ASP A 199 -3.48 8.13 15.31
C ASP A 199 -3.13 7.66 16.73
N ASP A 200 -3.88 6.71 17.29
CA ASP A 200 -3.66 6.15 18.62
C ASP A 200 -2.27 5.46 18.70
N LEU A 201 -1.98 4.55 17.76
CA LEU A 201 -0.69 3.84 17.72
C LEU A 201 0.48 4.78 17.45
N PHE A 202 0.28 5.79 16.60
CA PHE A 202 1.30 6.79 16.30
C PHE A 202 1.63 7.65 17.53
N ARG A 203 0.61 8.15 18.23
CA ARG A 203 0.79 8.92 19.48
C ARG A 203 1.48 8.09 20.55
N GLU A 204 1.10 6.83 20.70
CA GLU A 204 1.76 5.93 21.64
C GLU A 204 3.24 5.74 21.29
N ALA A 205 3.57 5.47 20.02
CA ALA A 205 4.95 5.32 19.56
C ALA A 205 5.77 6.61 19.76
N ALA A 206 5.22 7.77 19.40
CA ALA A 206 5.86 9.06 19.59
C ALA A 206 6.13 9.37 21.08
N ALA A 207 5.15 9.11 21.95
CA ALA A 207 5.30 9.28 23.39
C ALA A 207 6.39 8.35 23.97
N GLN A 208 6.44 7.09 23.52
CA GLN A 208 7.47 6.15 23.95
C GLN A 208 8.87 6.59 23.50
N ILE A 209 9.02 7.10 22.28
CA ILE A 209 10.30 7.63 21.76
C ILE A 209 10.76 8.84 22.58
N LYS A 210 9.86 9.79 22.86
CA LYS A 210 10.16 10.98 23.67
C LYS A 210 10.53 10.62 25.11
N ALA A 211 9.78 9.73 25.75
CA ALA A 211 10.06 9.26 27.09
C ALA A 211 11.42 8.56 27.18
N PHE A 212 11.77 7.76 26.16
CA PHE A 212 13.07 7.13 26.07
C PHE A 212 14.21 8.13 25.90
N ALA A 213 14.06 9.12 25.01
CA ALA A 213 15.05 10.19 24.83
C ALA A 213 15.29 10.96 26.14
N ALA A 214 14.22 11.30 26.87
CA ALA A 214 14.31 11.96 28.17
C ALA A 214 15.03 11.09 29.22
N LYS A 215 14.73 9.79 29.26
CA LYS A 215 15.39 8.84 30.19
C LYS A 215 16.89 8.69 29.91
N VAL A 216 17.28 8.55 28.65
CA VAL A 216 18.70 8.45 28.26
C VAL A 216 19.47 9.72 28.64
N GLN A 217 18.83 10.89 28.54
CA GLN A 217 19.42 12.15 28.94
C GLN A 217 19.55 12.28 30.47
N GLN A 218 18.56 11.81 31.24
CA GLN A 218 18.62 11.78 32.72
C GLN A 218 19.69 10.81 33.24
N GLU A 219 19.90 9.68 32.57
CA GLU A 219 20.94 8.70 32.92
C GLU A 219 22.36 9.15 32.52
N GLY A 220 22.53 10.40 32.07
CA GLY A 220 23.83 10.97 31.68
C GLY A 220 24.34 10.50 30.33
N GLY A 221 23.48 9.87 29.52
CA GLY A 221 23.80 9.50 28.15
C GLY A 221 24.05 10.74 27.29
N SER A 222 25.17 10.77 26.58
CA SER A 222 25.50 11.86 25.65
C SER A 222 24.42 12.00 24.58
N ILE A 223 24.04 13.23 24.23
CA ILE A 223 23.13 13.60 23.13
C ILE A 223 23.62 13.01 21.78
N MET A 224 24.92 12.76 21.68
CA MET A 224 25.60 12.15 20.53
C MET A 224 25.71 10.62 20.62
N SER A 225 25.22 10.00 21.70
CA SER A 225 25.26 8.54 21.82
C SER A 225 24.35 7.90 20.77
N ARG A 226 24.92 6.94 20.04
CA ARG A 226 24.20 6.14 19.04
C ARG A 226 23.30 5.14 19.78
N VAL A 227 22.00 5.18 19.48
CA VAL A 227 21.00 4.27 20.05
C VAL A 227 21.00 2.96 19.27
N ASP A 228 21.08 3.05 17.93
CA ASP A 228 21.33 1.94 17.01
C ASP A 228 21.83 2.49 15.65
N GLY A 229 22.97 1.99 15.15
CA GLY A 229 23.61 2.43 13.90
C GLY A 229 23.76 3.95 13.76
N ASP A 230 22.87 4.57 12.95
CA ASP A 230 22.85 6.00 12.61
C ASP A 230 21.85 6.84 13.43
N VAL A 231 21.08 6.23 14.34
CA VAL A 231 20.06 6.94 15.14
C VAL A 231 20.71 7.52 16.40
N THR A 232 20.72 8.85 16.51
CA THR A 232 21.24 9.57 17.69
C THR A 232 20.09 10.03 18.58
N VAL A 233 20.38 10.29 19.86
CA VAL A 233 19.39 10.83 20.82
C VAL A 233 18.81 12.17 20.35
N LYS A 234 19.62 12.99 19.64
CA LYS A 234 19.15 14.22 19.01
C LYS A 234 18.04 13.97 17.98
N HIS A 235 18.19 12.95 17.12
CA HIS A 235 17.16 12.58 16.14
C HIS A 235 15.84 12.12 16.78
N LEU A 236 15.87 11.61 18.02
CA LEU A 236 14.66 11.22 18.78
C LEU A 236 13.97 12.42 19.44
N GLN A 237 14.72 13.47 19.77
CA GLN A 237 14.18 14.73 20.29
C GLN A 237 13.60 15.60 19.16
N ASP A 238 14.20 15.52 17.97
CA ASP A 238 13.75 16.21 16.76
C ASP A 238 12.54 15.53 16.09
N VAL A 239 11.89 14.54 16.73
CA VAL A 239 10.60 14.04 16.27
C VAL A 239 9.61 15.20 16.37
N GLU A 240 9.30 15.79 15.21
CA GLU A 240 8.41 16.95 15.05
C GLU A 240 7.11 16.78 15.85
N GLU A 241 6.52 17.91 16.27
CA GLU A 241 5.32 17.93 17.09
C GLU A 241 4.26 16.96 16.53
N GLU A 242 3.75 16.07 17.39
CA GLU A 242 2.76 15.03 17.03
C GLU A 242 1.57 15.62 16.26
N SER A 243 1.20 16.85 16.60
CA SER A 243 0.14 17.63 15.97
C SER A 243 0.46 18.16 14.57
N GLN A 244 1.74 18.32 14.21
CA GLN A 244 2.16 18.79 12.89
C GLN A 244 2.23 17.65 11.88
N ILE A 245 2.80 16.49 12.25
CA ILE A 245 2.89 15.32 11.35
C ILE A 245 1.50 14.77 11.03
N LEU A 246 0.60 14.70 12.01
CA LEU A 246 -0.78 14.23 11.82
C LEU A 246 -1.64 15.16 10.96
N LYS A 247 -1.25 16.43 10.81
CA LYS A 247 -1.93 17.42 9.95
C LYS A 247 -1.33 17.53 8.55
N GLN A 248 -0.16 16.96 8.31
CA GLN A 248 0.48 16.97 6.99
C GLN A 248 -0.14 15.92 6.08
N GLU A 249 -0.04 16.14 4.77
CA GLU A 249 -0.54 15.18 3.79
C GLU A 249 0.18 13.84 3.95
N TYR A 250 -0.58 12.74 3.97
CA TYR A 250 -0.05 11.39 4.18
C TYR A 250 1.14 11.03 3.27
N GLY A 251 1.19 11.56 2.03
CA GLY A 251 2.31 11.36 1.11
C GLY A 251 3.62 12.01 1.58
N HIS A 252 3.54 13.22 2.13
CA HIS A 252 4.68 13.96 2.69
C HIS A 252 5.03 13.45 4.10
N ALA A 253 4.02 13.13 4.91
CA ALA A 253 4.20 12.57 6.25
C ALA A 253 4.68 11.11 6.23
N LYS A 254 4.59 10.40 5.09
CA LYS A 254 5.02 9.00 4.96
C LYS A 254 6.46 8.80 5.42
N GLU A 255 7.38 9.67 5.01
CA GLU A 255 8.78 9.58 5.43
C GLU A 255 8.95 9.83 6.93
N HIS A 256 8.15 10.73 7.51
CA HIS A 256 8.13 11.00 8.94
C HIS A 256 7.59 9.79 9.73
N PHE A 257 6.55 9.12 9.22
CA PHE A 257 6.04 7.86 9.81
C PHE A 257 7.07 6.72 9.74
N HIS A 258 7.78 6.57 8.62
CA HIS A 258 8.84 5.55 8.52
C HIS A 258 10.03 5.88 9.44
N LYS A 259 10.36 7.17 9.62
CA LYS A 259 11.37 7.61 10.61
C LYS A 259 10.94 7.26 12.03
N VAL A 260 9.70 7.57 12.41
CA VAL A 260 9.14 7.23 13.73
C VAL A 260 9.12 5.71 13.94
N SER A 261 8.75 4.93 12.93
CA SER A 261 8.83 3.47 13.01
C SER A 261 10.26 2.96 13.19
N LYS A 262 11.22 3.47 12.42
CA LYS A 262 12.64 3.13 12.58
C LYS A 262 13.16 3.48 13.97
N PHE A 263 12.76 4.62 14.51
CA PHE A 263 13.11 5.05 15.86
C PHE A 263 12.49 4.14 16.93
N LYS A 264 11.23 3.74 16.76
CA LYS A 264 10.57 2.81 17.66
C LYS A 264 11.28 1.46 17.70
N LYS A 265 11.60 0.89 16.54
CA LYS A 265 12.40 -0.35 16.43
C LYS A 265 13.75 -0.22 17.14
N ALA A 266 14.47 0.89 16.95
CA ALA A 266 15.75 1.13 17.63
C ALA A 266 15.61 1.22 19.16
N VAL A 267 14.54 1.85 19.66
CA VAL A 267 14.23 1.94 21.10
C VAL A 267 13.91 0.57 21.67
N ASP A 268 13.09 -0.23 20.99
CA ASP A 268 12.67 -1.55 21.45
C ASP A 268 13.82 -2.58 21.45
N SER A 269 14.70 -2.52 20.44
CA SER A 269 15.91 -3.33 20.37
C SER A 269 16.83 -3.08 21.57
N ARG A 270 17.01 -1.82 21.98
CA ARG A 270 17.86 -1.48 23.15
C ARG A 270 17.20 -1.83 24.47
N ARG A 271 15.86 -1.75 24.56
CA ARG A 271 15.10 -2.17 25.74
C ARG A 271 15.19 -3.69 25.96
N SER A 272 15.26 -4.46 24.88
CA SER A 272 15.35 -5.93 24.91
C SER A 272 16.79 -6.45 25.09
N GLY A 273 17.80 -5.64 24.75
CA GLY A 273 19.23 -6.02 24.74
C GLY A 273 20.03 -5.64 25.99
N ARG A 274 19.52 -5.80 27.22
CA ARG A 274 20.32 -5.51 28.44
C ARG A 274 20.98 -6.78 29.02
N PRO A 275 22.27 -7.02 28.76
CA PRO A 275 23.19 -7.57 29.75
C PRO A 275 24.08 -6.47 30.35
N SER A 276 24.65 -6.81 31.50
CA SER A 276 25.40 -5.97 32.43
C SER A 276 26.65 -5.27 31.84
N ALA A 277 27.08 -4.26 32.60
CA ALA A 277 28.11 -3.25 32.40
C ALA A 277 29.51 -3.68 31.90
N ALA A 278 30.20 -2.63 31.40
CA ALA A 278 31.66 -2.41 31.30
C ALA A 278 32.35 -3.08 30.08
N VAL A 279 33.25 -2.48 29.31
CA VAL A 279 34.27 -1.43 29.52
C VAL A 279 34.57 -0.74 28.17
N ALA A 280 34.83 0.58 28.16
CA ALA A 280 35.53 1.30 27.09
C ALA A 280 37.03 1.45 27.48
N PRO A 281 38.01 1.51 26.56
CA PRO A 281 38.35 2.77 25.84
C PRO A 281 38.97 2.48 24.44
N ALA A 282 39.45 3.39 23.55
CA ALA A 282 39.68 4.83 23.49
C ALA A 282 39.86 5.26 21.99
N PRO A 283 39.97 6.57 21.67
CA PRO A 283 39.70 7.15 20.35
C PRO A 283 40.92 7.72 19.57
N LYS A 284 40.72 8.06 18.28
CA LYS A 284 41.21 9.24 17.48
C LYS A 284 41.44 8.87 15.99
N PRO A 285 41.57 9.82 15.02
CA PRO A 285 41.12 11.23 14.94
C PRO A 285 40.38 11.59 13.60
N VAL A 286 39.84 12.82 13.57
CA VAL A 286 39.12 13.52 12.46
C VAL A 286 40.14 14.27 11.56
N ALA A 287 40.00 14.32 10.23
CA ALA A 287 39.44 15.41 9.38
C ALA A 287 39.99 15.26 7.92
N PRO A 288 39.60 16.08 6.89
CA PRO A 288 38.49 17.03 6.73
C PRO A 288 37.65 16.83 5.43
N THR A 289 36.55 17.58 5.38
CA THR A 289 35.64 17.89 4.25
C THR A 289 36.28 18.64 3.08
N ALA A 290 35.81 18.38 1.85
CA ALA A 290 35.66 19.38 0.79
C ALA A 290 34.47 19.05 -0.13
N ALA A 291 33.65 20.06 -0.39
CA ALA A 291 32.46 20.04 -1.21
C ALA A 291 32.76 20.34 -2.70
N ALA A 292 31.92 19.86 -3.61
CA ALA A 292 31.64 20.53 -4.87
C ALA A 292 30.22 20.21 -5.33
N ALA A 293 29.39 21.24 -5.37
CA ALA A 293 28.04 21.24 -5.89
C ALA A 293 28.05 21.40 -7.42
N ALA A 294 27.17 20.68 -8.11
CA ALA A 294 26.82 20.97 -9.51
C ALA A 294 25.29 21.15 -9.61
N LYS A 295 24.89 22.38 -9.91
CA LYS A 295 23.51 22.76 -10.25
C LYS A 295 23.21 22.32 -11.69
N GLY A 296 22.07 21.65 -11.89
CA GLY A 296 21.50 21.34 -13.20
C GLY A 296 20.04 21.80 -13.27
N VAL A 297 19.76 22.64 -14.25
CA VAL A 297 18.55 23.47 -14.45
C VAL A 297 17.33 22.63 -14.86
N ALA A 298 16.20 22.87 -14.19
CA ALA A 298 14.90 22.27 -14.52
C ALA A 298 14.23 23.01 -15.69
N SER A 299 13.80 22.26 -16.71
CA SER A 299 12.88 22.74 -17.75
C SER A 299 11.48 22.13 -17.51
N PRO A 300 10.39 22.91 -17.62
CA PRO A 300 9.04 22.42 -17.40
C PRO A 300 8.47 21.83 -18.70
N GLY A 301 7.96 20.58 -18.65
CA GLY A 301 7.32 19.96 -19.81
C GLY A 301 7.06 18.45 -19.74
N VAL A 302 7.46 17.75 -18.68
CA VAL A 302 7.35 16.28 -18.58
C VAL A 302 6.66 15.86 -17.28
N GLN A 303 5.42 16.29 -17.06
CA GLN A 303 4.62 15.81 -15.91
C GLN A 303 3.66 14.68 -16.31
N SER A 304 3.21 14.60 -17.57
CA SER A 304 2.25 13.59 -18.02
C SER A 304 2.83 12.17 -18.19
N LEU A 305 4.12 12.01 -18.50
CA LEU A 305 4.76 10.69 -18.66
C LEU A 305 5.36 10.16 -17.34
N ALA A 306 5.72 11.06 -16.44
CA ALA A 306 6.30 10.73 -15.14
C ALA A 306 5.28 10.07 -14.21
N GLU A 307 4.00 10.42 -14.33
CA GLU A 307 2.93 9.90 -13.48
C GLU A 307 2.52 8.46 -13.86
N SER A 308 2.44 8.15 -15.16
CA SER A 308 2.28 6.76 -15.64
C SER A 308 3.50 5.90 -15.29
N THR A 309 4.70 6.46 -15.37
CA THR A 309 5.93 5.77 -14.96
C THR A 309 5.96 5.52 -13.44
N ARG A 310 5.44 6.43 -12.62
CA ARG A 310 5.39 6.28 -11.15
C ARG A 310 4.41 5.21 -10.70
N VAL A 311 3.24 5.11 -11.34
CA VAL A 311 2.27 4.04 -11.07
C VAL A 311 2.83 2.69 -11.52
N ALA A 312 3.45 2.62 -12.70
CA ALA A 312 4.15 1.41 -13.16
C ALA A 312 5.30 1.02 -12.21
N LEU A 313 6.10 1.98 -11.73
CA LEU A 313 7.18 1.73 -10.75
C LEU A 313 6.66 1.24 -9.39
N ALA A 314 5.51 1.74 -8.93
CA ALA A 314 4.88 1.30 -7.69
C ALA A 314 4.29 -0.12 -7.81
N ILE A 315 3.65 -0.44 -8.94
CA ILE A 315 3.19 -1.80 -9.26
C ILE A 315 4.39 -2.75 -9.36
N ASN A 316 5.45 -2.36 -10.06
CA ASN A 316 6.68 -3.14 -10.18
C ASN A 316 7.34 -3.42 -8.82
N ALA A 317 7.33 -2.45 -7.89
CA ALA A 317 7.86 -2.64 -6.55
C ALA A 317 7.00 -3.60 -5.70
N SER A 318 5.67 -3.54 -5.85
CA SER A 318 4.74 -4.48 -5.20
C SER A 318 4.97 -5.91 -5.71
N GLU A 319 5.07 -6.08 -7.03
CA GLU A 319 5.30 -7.39 -7.64
C GLU A 319 6.66 -7.98 -7.27
N GLU A 320 7.70 -7.15 -7.20
CA GLU A 320 9.03 -7.55 -6.73
C GLU A 320 9.00 -8.02 -5.26
N ASN A 321 8.27 -7.32 -4.39
CA ASN A 321 8.11 -7.74 -2.99
C ASN A 321 7.37 -9.08 -2.89
N LYS A 322 6.37 -9.32 -3.75
CA LYS A 322 5.67 -10.61 -3.81
C LYS A 322 6.59 -11.75 -4.29
N ILE A 323 7.52 -11.48 -5.19
CA ILE A 323 8.54 -12.47 -5.59
C ILE A 323 9.45 -12.80 -4.40
N ARG A 324 9.95 -11.79 -3.66
CA ARG A 324 10.76 -12.02 -2.46
C ARG A 324 10.00 -12.79 -1.38
N GLY A 325 8.74 -12.41 -1.12
CA GLY A 325 7.88 -13.13 -0.19
C GLY A 325 7.64 -14.59 -0.59
N MET A 326 7.57 -14.88 -1.90
CA MET A 326 7.49 -16.25 -2.40
C MET A 326 8.78 -17.04 -2.12
N VAL A 327 9.95 -16.43 -2.31
CA VAL A 327 11.25 -17.05 -1.96
C VAL A 327 11.28 -17.40 -0.47
N GLU A 328 10.90 -16.47 0.40
CA GLU A 328 10.88 -16.68 1.84
C GLU A 328 9.86 -17.74 2.27
N SER A 329 8.67 -17.75 1.66
CA SER A 329 7.64 -18.77 1.92
C SER A 329 8.13 -20.18 1.58
N ILE A 330 8.71 -20.37 0.37
CA ILE A 330 9.26 -21.66 -0.05
C ILE A 330 10.42 -22.05 0.86
N ARG A 331 11.32 -21.12 1.19
CA ARG A 331 12.45 -21.36 2.11
C ARG A 331 11.96 -21.84 3.47
N ASN A 332 11.02 -21.12 4.09
CA ASN A 332 10.47 -21.47 5.39
C ASN A 332 9.81 -22.86 5.38
N PHE A 333 9.08 -23.19 4.30
CA PHE A 333 8.51 -24.52 4.14
C PHE A 333 9.61 -25.60 4.04
N VAL A 334 10.62 -25.40 3.20
CA VAL A 334 11.72 -26.36 3.01
C VAL A 334 12.51 -26.61 4.31
N HIS A 335 12.69 -25.59 5.15
CA HIS A 335 13.33 -25.75 6.46
C HIS A 335 12.44 -26.43 7.50
N ALA A 336 11.13 -26.23 7.44
CA ALA A 336 10.18 -26.81 8.40
C ALA A 336 9.73 -28.23 8.03
N ALA A 337 9.78 -28.59 6.75
CA ALA A 337 9.30 -29.86 6.23
C ALA A 337 10.28 -31.02 6.49
N ASP A 338 9.73 -32.22 6.68
CA ASP A 338 10.52 -33.44 6.78
C ASP A 338 11.39 -33.64 5.53
N PRO A 339 12.62 -34.17 5.64
CA PRO A 339 13.53 -34.35 4.50
C PRO A 339 12.95 -35.16 3.34
N ALA A 340 12.00 -36.05 3.62
CA ALA A 340 11.30 -36.87 2.62
C ALA A 340 10.18 -36.12 1.88
N ALA A 341 9.60 -35.07 2.49
CA ALA A 341 8.50 -34.27 1.93
C ALA A 341 8.96 -32.89 1.41
N ALA A 342 10.17 -32.44 1.75
CA ALA A 342 10.68 -31.11 1.41
C ALA A 342 10.80 -30.84 -0.11
N SER A 343 10.81 -31.88 -0.95
CA SER A 343 10.84 -31.74 -2.42
C SER A 343 9.50 -31.38 -3.05
N VAL A 344 8.38 -31.52 -2.30
CA VAL A 344 7.04 -31.21 -2.78
C VAL A 344 6.43 -30.12 -1.91
N VAL A 345 6.38 -28.91 -2.45
CA VAL A 345 5.86 -27.73 -1.75
C VAL A 345 4.37 -27.57 -2.07
N PRO A 346 3.47 -27.68 -1.07
CA PRO A 346 2.05 -27.43 -1.27
C PRO A 346 1.83 -25.93 -1.49
N MET A 347 1.17 -25.57 -2.59
CA MET A 347 0.72 -24.20 -2.85
C MET A 347 -0.81 -24.12 -2.88
N ARG A 348 -1.34 -22.90 -2.94
CA ARG A 348 -2.79 -22.61 -2.82
C ARG A 348 -3.66 -23.42 -3.78
N ASN A 349 -3.18 -23.66 -5.00
CA ASN A 349 -3.95 -24.27 -6.08
C ASN A 349 -3.31 -25.55 -6.66
N LYS A 350 -2.00 -25.74 -6.49
CA LYS A 350 -1.23 -26.90 -7.00
C LYS A 350 -0.03 -27.21 -6.12
N THR A 351 0.49 -28.43 -6.24
CA THR A 351 1.77 -28.82 -5.64
C THR A 351 2.93 -28.50 -6.59
N MET A 352 3.97 -27.86 -6.07
CA MET A 352 5.21 -27.60 -6.80
C MET A 352 6.27 -28.64 -6.44
N ALA A 353 6.87 -29.27 -7.45
CA ALA A 353 8.00 -30.18 -7.27
C ALA A 353 9.33 -29.45 -7.50
N LEU A 354 10.19 -29.45 -6.48
CA LEU A 354 11.55 -28.93 -6.55
C LEU A 354 12.50 -30.02 -7.06
N THR A 355 13.39 -29.65 -7.98
CA THR A 355 14.54 -30.51 -8.34
C THR A 355 15.54 -30.59 -7.18
N PRO A 356 16.43 -31.59 -7.16
CA PRO A 356 17.45 -31.69 -6.12
C PRO A 356 18.32 -30.43 -5.98
N GLY A 357 18.69 -29.80 -7.10
CA GLY A 357 19.47 -28.56 -7.08
C GLY A 357 18.69 -27.36 -6.55
N GLU A 358 17.40 -27.26 -6.88
CA GLU A 358 16.50 -26.24 -6.33
C GLU A 358 16.34 -26.41 -4.82
N LEU A 359 16.13 -27.64 -4.35
CA LEU A 359 15.99 -27.98 -2.94
C LEU A 359 17.25 -27.64 -2.14
N GLU A 360 18.44 -27.94 -2.68
CA GLU A 360 19.72 -27.59 -2.04
C GLU A 360 19.88 -26.07 -1.92
N ALA A 361 19.51 -25.31 -2.96
CA ALA A 361 19.59 -23.85 -2.92
C ALA A 361 18.64 -23.21 -1.90
N PHE A 362 17.45 -23.78 -1.70
CA PHE A 362 16.52 -23.30 -0.66
C PHE A 362 16.97 -23.63 0.76
N LYS A 363 17.71 -24.74 0.95
CA LYS A 363 18.30 -25.12 2.25
C LYS A 363 19.55 -24.32 2.60
N ALA A 364 20.15 -23.64 1.64
CA ALA A 364 21.44 -22.99 1.82
C ALA A 364 21.29 -21.59 2.43
N ASP A 365 21.92 -21.38 3.60
CA ASP A 365 21.96 -20.09 4.29
C ASP A 365 23.14 -19.23 3.82
N TYR A 366 23.00 -18.63 2.62
CA TYR A 366 24.01 -17.72 2.04
C TYR A 366 23.58 -16.25 2.02
N SER A 367 22.66 -15.86 2.91
CA SER A 367 21.95 -14.57 2.88
C SER A 367 22.84 -13.30 2.95
N SER A 368 24.09 -13.42 3.41
CA SER A 368 25.04 -12.30 3.55
C SER A 368 26.38 -12.48 2.84
N GLU A 369 26.57 -13.61 2.14
CA GLU A 369 27.86 -13.96 1.56
C GLU A 369 28.00 -13.41 0.13
N LYS A 370 29.09 -12.69 -0.16
CA LYS A 370 29.44 -12.26 -1.52
C LYS A 370 30.31 -13.33 -2.19
N SER A 371 29.71 -14.45 -2.55
CA SER A 371 30.40 -15.57 -3.19
C SER A 371 29.60 -16.12 -4.36
N PHE A 372 30.29 -16.80 -5.27
CA PHE A 372 29.63 -17.47 -6.40
C PHE A 372 28.57 -18.49 -5.97
N ARG A 373 28.76 -19.18 -4.83
CA ARG A 373 27.76 -20.13 -4.30
C ARG A 373 26.49 -19.40 -3.82
N ALA A 374 26.64 -18.21 -3.23
CA ALA A 374 25.53 -17.36 -2.82
C ALA A 374 24.79 -16.82 -4.05
N ASP A 375 25.51 -16.27 -5.03
CA ASP A 375 24.93 -15.76 -6.27
C ASP A 375 24.17 -16.86 -7.02
N PHE A 376 24.76 -18.06 -7.11
CA PHE A 376 24.12 -19.24 -7.70
C PHE A 376 22.83 -19.63 -6.99
N ALA A 377 22.87 -19.78 -5.66
CA ALA A 377 21.69 -20.18 -4.89
C ALA A 377 20.58 -19.10 -4.93
N ASN A 378 20.96 -17.83 -4.85
CA ASN A 378 20.02 -16.70 -4.96
C ASN A 378 19.37 -16.65 -6.34
N MET A 379 20.13 -16.85 -7.42
CA MET A 379 19.59 -16.89 -8.77
C MET A 379 18.61 -18.06 -8.95
N LEU A 380 18.98 -19.25 -8.49
CA LEU A 380 18.16 -20.44 -8.60
C LEU A 380 16.84 -20.30 -7.84
N THR A 381 16.90 -19.83 -6.58
CA THR A 381 15.70 -19.62 -5.74
C THR A 381 14.80 -18.52 -6.30
N TYR A 382 15.37 -17.45 -6.86
CA TYR A 382 14.61 -16.37 -7.49
C TYR A 382 13.88 -16.82 -8.76
N LEU A 383 14.54 -17.61 -9.63
CA LEU A 383 13.90 -18.19 -10.82
C LEU A 383 12.73 -19.13 -10.47
N VAL A 384 12.90 -19.96 -9.42
CA VAL A 384 11.81 -20.82 -8.92
C VAL A 384 10.64 -19.99 -8.41
N ALA A 385 10.91 -18.90 -7.69
CA ALA A 385 9.86 -18.01 -7.20
C ALA A 385 9.09 -17.31 -8.34
N ILE A 386 9.78 -16.83 -9.37
CA ILE A 386 9.14 -16.28 -10.58
C ILE A 386 8.28 -17.33 -11.28
N HIS A 387 8.82 -18.54 -11.50
CA HIS A 387 8.06 -19.64 -12.10
C HIS A 387 6.76 -19.94 -11.33
N THR A 388 6.86 -20.04 -10.00
CA THR A 388 5.72 -20.31 -9.11
C THR A 388 4.70 -19.19 -9.17
N ARG A 389 5.15 -17.93 -9.11
CA ARG A 389 4.27 -16.76 -9.18
C ARG A 389 3.52 -16.72 -10.51
N MET A 390 4.19 -17.00 -11.63
CA MET A 390 3.54 -17.10 -12.93
C MET A 390 2.47 -18.21 -12.97
N GLN A 391 2.71 -19.34 -12.32
CA GLN A 391 1.70 -20.41 -12.23
C GLN A 391 0.45 -19.96 -11.46
N HIS A 392 0.62 -19.31 -10.31
CA HIS A 392 -0.50 -18.80 -9.51
C HIS A 392 -1.30 -17.72 -10.24
N GLU A 393 -0.61 -16.70 -10.75
CA GLU A 393 -1.27 -15.59 -11.45
C GLU A 393 -1.98 -16.07 -12.72
N MET A 394 -1.45 -17.09 -13.40
CA MET A 394 -2.11 -17.69 -14.56
C MET A 394 -3.42 -18.41 -14.20
N GLU A 395 -3.48 -19.06 -13.05
CA GLU A 395 -4.71 -19.73 -12.57
C GLU A 395 -5.74 -18.73 -12.07
N ASP A 396 -5.30 -17.70 -11.35
CA ASP A 396 -6.16 -16.60 -10.92
C ASP A 396 -6.70 -15.81 -12.12
N TYR A 397 -5.87 -15.59 -13.14
CA TYR A 397 -6.29 -15.02 -14.40
C TYR A 397 -7.35 -15.88 -15.08
N LYS A 398 -7.12 -17.20 -15.22
CA LYS A 398 -8.08 -18.12 -15.86
C LYS A 398 -9.42 -18.18 -15.12
N SER A 399 -9.40 -18.18 -13.78
CA SER A 399 -10.62 -18.24 -12.98
C SER A 399 -11.42 -16.93 -13.02
N LYS A 400 -10.75 -15.78 -13.10
CA LYS A 400 -11.37 -14.44 -13.09
C LYS A 400 -11.57 -13.82 -14.47
N ARG A 401 -11.22 -14.54 -15.53
CA ARG A 401 -11.31 -14.09 -16.92
C ARG A 401 -12.71 -13.67 -17.34
N GLY A 402 -13.74 -14.30 -16.78
CA GLY A 402 -15.15 -13.98 -17.06
C GLY A 402 -15.67 -12.74 -16.34
N SER A 403 -14.96 -12.23 -15.32
CA SER A 403 -15.37 -11.04 -14.56
C SER A 403 -15.01 -9.78 -15.34
N ALA A 404 -15.80 -8.71 -15.25
CA ALA A 404 -15.58 -7.53 -16.09
C ALA A 404 -14.28 -6.74 -15.79
N TYR A 405 -13.75 -6.84 -14.56
CA TYR A 405 -12.63 -6.01 -14.08
C TYR A 405 -11.58 -6.77 -13.24
N LEU A 406 -11.87 -7.98 -12.77
CA LEU A 406 -10.96 -8.72 -11.87
C LEU A 406 -9.79 -9.42 -12.59
N TRP A 407 -9.88 -9.68 -13.89
CA TRP A 407 -8.79 -10.31 -14.64
C TRP A 407 -7.62 -9.37 -14.90
N LYS A 408 -7.89 -8.06 -15.00
CA LYS A 408 -6.91 -7.07 -15.46
C LYS A 408 -5.68 -6.98 -14.54
N PRO A 409 -5.81 -6.90 -13.21
CA PRO A 409 -4.66 -6.94 -12.31
C PRO A 409 -3.78 -8.19 -12.48
N HIS A 410 -4.40 -9.35 -12.73
CA HIS A 410 -3.67 -10.60 -12.95
C HIS A 410 -2.96 -10.60 -14.32
N ALA A 411 -3.56 -10.03 -15.36
CA ALA A 411 -2.90 -9.85 -16.65
C ALA A 411 -1.70 -8.89 -16.55
N ASP A 412 -1.86 -7.78 -15.83
CA ASP A 412 -0.79 -6.80 -15.60
C ASP A 412 0.37 -7.42 -14.79
N ALA A 413 0.06 -8.22 -13.76
CA ALA A 413 1.05 -8.98 -12.99
C ALA A 413 1.79 -10.01 -13.86
N LEU A 414 1.08 -10.75 -14.73
CA LEU A 414 1.71 -11.69 -15.66
C LEU A 414 2.65 -10.99 -16.65
N ALA A 415 2.27 -9.83 -17.18
CA ALA A 415 3.13 -9.04 -18.06
C ALA A 415 4.41 -8.56 -17.36
N TYR A 416 4.29 -8.14 -16.09
CA TYR A 416 5.45 -7.82 -15.26
C TYR A 416 6.34 -9.04 -15.04
N LEU A 417 5.77 -10.18 -14.64
CA LEU A 417 6.51 -11.41 -14.36
C LEU A 417 7.24 -11.94 -15.59
N MET A 418 6.68 -11.82 -16.79
CA MET A 418 7.38 -12.15 -18.05
C MET A 418 8.61 -11.25 -18.25
N THR A 419 8.47 -9.94 -18.01
CA THR A 419 9.58 -8.98 -18.14
C THR A 419 10.67 -9.24 -17.10
N ALA A 420 10.29 -9.56 -15.86
CA ALA A 420 11.22 -9.94 -14.79
C ALA A 420 11.94 -11.26 -15.12
N ALA A 421 11.21 -12.26 -15.62
CA ALA A 421 11.76 -13.55 -16.02
C ALA A 421 12.81 -13.39 -17.13
N ASP A 422 12.54 -12.59 -18.17
CA ASP A 422 13.50 -12.34 -19.26
C ASP A 422 14.81 -11.69 -18.75
N ARG A 423 14.70 -10.78 -17.78
CA ARG A 423 15.89 -10.16 -17.16
C ARG A 423 16.68 -11.20 -16.38
N SER A 424 16.03 -11.97 -15.52
CA SER A 424 16.67 -12.99 -14.69
C SER A 424 17.25 -14.14 -15.51
N LEU A 425 16.64 -14.50 -16.64
CA LEU A 425 17.20 -15.49 -17.56
C LEU A 425 18.53 -15.04 -18.15
N LYS A 426 18.66 -13.76 -18.55
CA LYS A 426 19.92 -13.20 -19.04
C LYS A 426 21.01 -13.18 -17.97
N GLU A 427 20.65 -12.87 -16.73
CA GLU A 427 21.57 -12.92 -15.59
C GLU A 427 21.99 -14.37 -15.28
N ALA A 428 21.04 -15.32 -15.32
CA ALA A 428 21.30 -16.74 -15.13
C ALA A 428 22.21 -17.33 -16.22
N GLU A 429 22.12 -16.87 -17.47
CA GLU A 429 23.05 -17.25 -18.54
C GLU A 429 24.50 -16.88 -18.19
N GLN A 430 24.72 -15.68 -17.61
CA GLN A 430 26.04 -15.26 -17.17
C GLN A 430 26.56 -16.15 -16.03
N VAL A 431 25.71 -16.48 -15.06
CA VAL A 431 26.06 -17.40 -13.96
C VAL A 431 26.39 -18.80 -14.48
N CYS A 432 25.67 -19.30 -15.49
CA CYS A 432 25.95 -20.56 -16.18
C CYS A 432 27.33 -20.57 -16.84
N VAL A 433 27.70 -19.49 -17.55
CA VAL A 433 29.03 -19.37 -18.19
C VAL A 433 30.14 -19.44 -17.14
N VAL A 434 29.99 -18.70 -16.04
CA VAL A 434 30.96 -18.72 -14.93
C VAL A 434 31.02 -20.10 -14.26
N ALA A 435 29.88 -20.77 -14.07
CA ALA A 435 29.83 -22.13 -13.54
C ALA A 435 30.61 -23.12 -14.42
N GLY A 436 30.42 -23.03 -15.75
CA GLY A 436 31.11 -23.86 -16.73
C GLY A 436 32.62 -23.64 -16.73
N GLN A 437 33.07 -22.38 -16.71
CA GLN A 437 34.50 -22.03 -16.62
C GLN A 437 35.17 -22.56 -15.34
N ARG A 438 34.42 -22.68 -14.24
CA ARG A 438 34.90 -23.19 -12.96
C ARG A 438 34.83 -24.71 -12.83
N GLY A 439 34.42 -25.44 -13.87
CA GLY A 439 34.25 -26.89 -13.84
C GLY A 439 33.05 -27.36 -13.00
N LEU A 440 32.13 -26.46 -12.64
CA LEU A 440 30.93 -26.74 -11.83
C LEU A 440 29.78 -27.20 -12.72
N GLY A 441 30.01 -28.24 -13.54
CA GLY A 441 29.08 -28.72 -14.56
C GLY A 441 27.70 -29.10 -14.01
N GLU A 442 27.64 -29.73 -12.84
CA GLU A 442 26.37 -30.10 -12.19
C GLU A 442 25.54 -28.89 -11.77
N LYS A 443 26.19 -27.81 -11.29
CA LYS A 443 25.50 -26.56 -10.95
C LYS A 443 24.97 -25.86 -12.21
N ALA A 444 25.77 -25.84 -13.28
CA ALA A 444 25.33 -25.31 -14.57
C ALA A 444 24.11 -26.07 -15.13
N LYS A 445 24.12 -27.41 -15.04
CA LYS A 445 22.97 -28.25 -15.44
C LYS A 445 21.73 -27.94 -14.61
N ALA A 446 21.86 -27.85 -13.28
CA ALA A 446 20.74 -27.54 -12.40
C ALA A 446 20.10 -26.19 -12.74
N LEU A 447 20.91 -25.15 -12.96
CA LEU A 447 20.42 -23.83 -13.35
C LEU A 447 19.78 -23.85 -14.74
N HIS A 448 20.35 -24.58 -15.70
CA HIS A 448 19.77 -24.73 -17.03
C HIS A 448 18.39 -25.41 -17.00
N VAL A 449 18.22 -26.45 -16.18
CA VAL A 449 16.91 -27.11 -15.99
C VAL A 449 15.87 -26.13 -15.45
N THR A 450 16.22 -25.31 -14.45
CA THR A 450 15.30 -24.29 -13.93
C THR A 450 15.00 -23.19 -14.96
N MET A 451 15.99 -22.77 -15.76
CA MET A 451 15.79 -21.82 -16.86
C MET A 451 14.81 -22.36 -17.92
N GLU A 452 14.91 -23.62 -18.30
CA GLU A 452 13.99 -24.27 -19.24
C GLU A 452 12.55 -24.31 -18.69
N LYS A 453 12.37 -24.60 -17.39
CA LYS A 453 11.05 -24.51 -16.75
C LYS A 453 10.46 -23.11 -16.85
N VAL A 454 11.27 -22.07 -16.58
CA VAL A 454 10.83 -20.67 -16.67
C VAL A 454 10.47 -20.30 -18.12
N ARG A 455 11.28 -20.69 -19.11
CA ARG A 455 10.98 -20.45 -20.54
C ARG A 455 9.69 -21.14 -21.00
N ALA A 456 9.47 -22.38 -20.58
CA ALA A 456 8.23 -23.10 -20.83
C ALA A 456 7.03 -22.38 -20.20
N GLN A 457 7.19 -21.87 -18.98
CA GLN A 457 6.15 -21.12 -18.28
C GLN A 457 5.86 -19.76 -18.94
N ILE A 458 6.87 -19.02 -19.41
CA ILE A 458 6.68 -17.79 -20.19
C ILE A 458 5.84 -18.08 -21.44
N SER A 459 6.15 -19.16 -22.15
CA SER A 459 5.41 -19.57 -23.35
C SER A 459 3.94 -19.90 -23.03
N ALA A 460 3.69 -20.59 -21.91
CA ALA A 460 2.34 -20.91 -21.46
C ALA A 460 1.53 -19.68 -21.03
N VAL A 461 2.17 -18.70 -20.38
CA VAL A 461 1.56 -17.42 -20.01
C VAL A 461 1.23 -16.62 -21.28
N ALA A 462 2.15 -16.52 -22.23
CA ALA A 462 1.93 -15.80 -23.49
C ALA A 462 0.73 -16.38 -24.27
N GLN A 463 0.62 -17.71 -24.36
CA GLN A 463 -0.55 -18.36 -24.96
C GLN A 463 -1.84 -18.04 -24.20
N THR A 464 -1.80 -18.09 -22.87
CA THR A 464 -2.97 -17.84 -22.02
C THR A 464 -3.50 -16.39 -22.15
N LEU A 465 -2.61 -15.41 -22.35
CA LEU A 465 -2.98 -14.00 -22.53
C LEU A 465 -3.47 -13.70 -23.96
N GLN A 466 -3.09 -14.50 -24.95
CA GLN A 466 -3.52 -14.34 -26.35
C GLN A 466 -4.86 -15.01 -26.66
N THR A 467 -5.13 -16.15 -26.01
CA THR A 467 -6.43 -16.84 -26.10
C THR A 467 -7.46 -16.01 -25.40
#